data_AF-A0A4R4TRB8-F1
#
_entry.id   AF-A0A4R4TRB8-F1
#
_cell.length_a   1.000
_cell.length_b   1.000
_cell.length_c   1.000
_cell.angle_alpha   90.00
_cell.angle_beta   90.00
_cell.angle_gamma   90.00
#
_symmetry.space_group_name_H-M   'P 1'
#
loop_
_entity.id
_entity.type
_entity.pdbx_description
1 polymer ?
#
loop_
_entity_poly.entity_id
_entity_poly.type
_entity_poly.pdbx_seq_one_letter_code
_entity_poly.pdbx_strand_id
1 'polypeptide(L)'
;VRPVDVAHSLVVSRSVFDHRAVVVGADRDELVAGLRELAGGAASGVVQGVAGGAGKSVFVFPGQGSQWLGMGVELLECSPVFAARMAECEAALAAFVDWSLTGV
;
A
#
# COMPACT_ATOMS: atom_id res chain seq x y z
N VAL A 1 21.79 10.73 -4.44
CA VAL A 1 20.94 9.71 -5.12
C VAL A 1 19.53 9.90 -4.64
N ARG A 2 18.51 9.95 -5.51
CA ARG A 2 17.12 10.12 -5.09
C ARG A 2 16.57 8.77 -4.61
N PRO A 3 15.75 8.72 -3.54
CA PRO A 3 15.17 7.46 -3.04
C PRO A 3 14.46 6.63 -4.12
N VAL A 4 13.69 7.29 -4.99
CA VAL A 4 12.98 6.63 -6.09
C VAL A 4 13.91 5.90 -7.07
N ASP A 5 15.08 6.47 -7.38
CA ASP A 5 16.04 5.86 -8.30
C ASP A 5 16.66 4.60 -7.68
N VAL A 6 16.92 4.63 -6.36
CA VAL A 6 17.43 3.47 -5.61
C VAL A 6 16.36 2.38 -5.55
N ALA A 7 15.14 2.73 -5.15
CA ALA A 7 14.03 1.78 -5.03
C ALA A 7 13.76 1.08 -6.37
N HIS A 8 13.64 1.85 -7.46
CA HIS A 8 13.48 1.29 -8.80
C HIS A 8 14.62 0.34 -9.15
N SER A 9 15.87 0.78 -8.98
CA SER A 9 17.05 -0.05 -9.30
C SER A 9 17.07 -1.36 -8.50
N LEU A 10 16.72 -1.32 -7.21
CA LEU A 10 16.66 -2.53 -6.37
C LEU A 10 15.62 -3.52 -6.88
N VAL A 11 14.44 -3.06 -7.31
CA VAL A 11 13.34 -3.92 -7.76
C VAL A 11 13.60 -4.51 -9.15
N VAL A 12 14.11 -3.72 -10.11
CA VAL A 12 14.16 -4.14 -11.51
C VAL A 12 15.48 -4.80 -11.93
N SER A 13 16.57 -4.57 -11.19
CA SER A 13 17.91 -5.00 -11.63
C SER A 13 18.57 -6.05 -10.77
N ARG A 14 18.10 -6.27 -9.53
CA ARG A 14 18.69 -7.22 -8.60
C ARG A 14 17.92 -8.54 -8.60
N SER A 15 18.64 -9.65 -8.50
CA SER A 15 18.03 -10.96 -8.25
C SER A 15 17.28 -10.94 -6.91
N VAL A 16 16.11 -11.56 -6.89
CA VAL A 16 15.27 -11.66 -5.70
C VAL A 16 15.44 -13.04 -5.07
N PHE A 17 16.02 -13.10 -3.86
CA PHE A 17 16.24 -14.33 -3.09
C PHE A 17 15.05 -14.62 -2.14
N ASP A 18 15.15 -15.70 -1.36
CA ASP A 18 14.06 -16.15 -0.49
C ASP A 18 13.83 -15.25 0.73
N HIS A 19 14.90 -14.78 1.37
CA HIS A 19 14.80 -13.83 2.48
C HIS A 19 14.67 -12.40 1.92
N ARG A 20 13.53 -11.76 2.16
CA ARG A 20 13.17 -10.47 1.58
C ARG A 20 12.77 -9.48 2.65
N ALA A 21 13.08 -8.21 2.39
CA ALA A 21 12.64 -7.10 3.21
C ALA A 21 12.30 -5.88 2.34
N VAL A 22 11.32 -5.09 2.79
CA VAL A 22 10.89 -3.82 2.18
C VAL A 22 10.78 -2.77 3.28
N VAL A 23 11.45 -1.65 3.07
CA VAL A 23 11.30 -0.43 3.88
C VAL A 23 10.50 0.57 3.05
N VAL A 24 9.43 1.10 3.64
CA VAL A 24 8.59 2.13 3.03
C VAL A 24 8.87 3.44 3.76
N GLY A 25 9.15 4.51 3.01
CA GLY A 25 9.43 5.83 3.56
C GLY A 25 9.41 6.89 2.45
N ALA A 26 9.03 8.12 2.79
CA ALA A 26 8.94 9.25 1.89
C ALA A 26 10.29 9.94 1.68
N ASP A 27 11.18 9.85 2.67
CA ASP A 27 12.48 10.51 2.65
C ASP A 27 13.65 9.59 3.04
N ARG A 28 14.85 10.15 2.93
CA ARG A 28 16.09 9.42 3.19
C ARG A 28 16.23 9.00 4.65
N ASP A 29 15.82 9.85 5.58
CA ASP A 29 16.06 9.62 7.00
C ASP A 29 15.15 8.51 7.52
N GLU A 30 13.88 8.49 7.08
CA GLU A 30 12.96 7.38 7.31
C GLU A 30 13.51 6.06 6.76
N LEU A 31 13.97 6.05 5.50
CA LEU A 31 14.52 4.85 4.87
C LEU A 31 15.77 4.35 5.58
N VAL A 32 16.68 5.24 5.98
CA VAL A 32 17.89 4.86 6.71
C VAL A 32 17.55 4.35 8.11
N ALA A 33 16.56 4.93 8.80
CA ALA A 33 16.09 4.43 10.09
C ALA A 33 15.54 3.00 9.97
N GLY A 34 14.66 2.74 9.00
CA GLY A 34 14.12 1.40 8.74
C GLY A 34 15.20 0.38 8.36
N LEU A 35 16.21 0.77 7.58
CA LEU A 35 17.34 -0.10 7.26
C LEU A 35 18.19 -0.45 8.50
N ARG A 36 18.36 0.49 9.45
CA ARG A 36 19.04 0.22 10.72
C ARG A 36 18.23 -0.72 11.61
N GLU A 37 16.91 -0.56 11.66
CA GLU A 37 16.02 -1.48 12.37
C GLU A 37 16.12 -2.90 11.80
N LEU A 38 16.06 -3.03 10.47
CA LEU A 38 16.23 -4.30 9.78
C LEU A 38 17.58 -4.95 10.11
N ALA A 39 18.67 -4.18 10.08
CA ALA A 39 20.00 -4.68 10.42
C ALA A 39 20.12 -5.10 11.90
N GLY A 40 19.36 -4.45 12.79
CA GLY A 40 19.28 -4.78 14.21
C GLY A 40 18.31 -5.93 14.55
N GLY A 41 17.58 -6.46 13.57
CA GLY A 41 16.59 -7.54 13.77
C GLY A 41 15.23 -7.06 14.30
N ALA A 42 14.98 -5.75 14.35
CA ALA A 42 13.70 -5.18 14.71
C ALA A 42 12.76 -5.10 13.49
N ALA A 43 11.46 -5.28 13.69
CA ALA A 43 10.48 -5.47 12.61
C ALA A 43 9.26 -4.53 12.67
N SER A 44 9.25 -3.52 13.56
CA SER A 44 8.08 -2.65 13.73
C SER A 44 7.79 -1.77 12.52
N GLY A 45 8.83 -1.30 11.82
CA GLY A 45 8.70 -0.43 10.64
C GLY A 45 9.09 -1.09 9.31
N VAL A 46 9.37 -2.39 9.30
CA VAL A 46 9.91 -3.10 8.12
C VAL A 46 9.11 -4.35 7.83
N VAL A 47 8.68 -4.50 6.58
CA VAL A 47 8.06 -5.73 6.10
C VAL A 47 9.17 -6.70 5.74
N GLN A 48 9.26 -7.84 6.41
CA GLN A 48 10.24 -8.89 6.11
C GLN A 48 9.63 -10.28 6.18
N GLY A 49 10.23 -11.23 5.47
CA GLY A 49 9.79 -12.62 5.49
C GLY A 49 10.61 -13.52 4.57
N VAL A 50 10.26 -14.81 4.62
CA VAL A 50 10.79 -15.82 3.69
C VAL A 50 9.74 -16.06 2.62
N ALA A 51 10.13 -15.92 1.36
CA ALA A 51 9.25 -16.11 0.23
C ALA A 51 8.78 -17.57 0.16
N GLY A 52 7.47 -17.77 0.28
CA GLY A 52 6.84 -19.04 -0.07
C GLY A 52 6.79 -19.25 -1.59
N GLY A 53 6.45 -20.47 -2.01
CA GLY A 53 6.17 -20.76 -3.42
C GLY A 53 5.01 -19.90 -3.94
N ALA A 54 5.04 -19.59 -5.24
CA ALA A 54 3.98 -18.84 -5.90
C ALA A 54 2.68 -19.68 -5.95
N GLY A 55 1.83 -19.51 -4.94
CA GLY A 55 0.47 -20.03 -4.92
C GLY A 55 -0.50 -19.16 -5.72
N LYS A 56 -1.75 -19.61 -5.84
CA LYS A 56 -2.84 -18.77 -6.36
C LYS A 56 -3.27 -17.75 -5.30
N SER A 57 -3.58 -16.53 -5.73
CA SER A 57 -4.14 -15.49 -4.87
C SER A 57 -5.67 -15.54 -4.88
N VAL A 58 -6.30 -15.15 -3.76
CA VAL A 58 -7.76 -15.02 -3.60
C VAL A 58 -8.05 -13.64 -3.03
N PHE A 59 -9.06 -12.95 -3.57
CA PHE A 59 -9.61 -11.74 -2.97
C PHE A 59 -10.78 -12.08 -2.07
N VAL A 60 -10.72 -11.64 -0.81
CA VAL A 60 -11.76 -11.84 0.20
C VAL A 60 -12.42 -10.49 0.45
N PHE A 61 -13.75 -10.44 0.31
CA PHE A 61 -14.54 -9.23 0.53
C PHE A 61 -15.28 -9.38 1.87
N PRO A 62 -14.87 -8.69 2.94
CA PRO A 62 -15.50 -8.82 4.25
C PRO A 62 -16.91 -8.24 4.24
N GLY A 63 -17.73 -8.70 5.19
CA GLY A 63 -19.01 -8.08 5.52
C GLY A 63 -18.85 -6.86 6.42
N GLN A 64 -19.66 -6.78 7.47
CA GLN A 64 -19.67 -5.67 8.41
C GLN A 64 -18.48 -5.71 9.40
N GLY A 65 -17.96 -4.53 9.78
CA GLY A 65 -17.06 -4.35 10.93
C GLY A 65 -15.62 -3.95 10.61
N SER A 66 -15.29 -3.73 9.34
CA SER A 66 -13.95 -3.26 8.92
C SER A 66 -13.87 -1.75 8.69
N GLN A 67 -15.01 -1.07 8.64
CA GLN A 67 -15.10 0.36 8.36
C GLN A 67 -14.67 1.23 9.54
N TRP A 68 -14.06 2.37 9.24
CA TRP A 68 -13.70 3.42 10.18
C TRP A 68 -13.90 4.80 9.53
N LEU A 69 -14.07 5.85 10.33
CA LEU A 69 -14.34 7.20 9.82
C LEU A 69 -13.13 7.77 9.08
N GLY A 70 -13.30 8.17 7.82
CA GLY A 70 -12.22 8.66 6.96
C GLY A 70 -11.54 7.57 6.11
N MET A 71 -12.00 6.31 6.20
CA MET A 71 -11.48 5.22 5.39
C MET A 71 -11.51 5.57 3.89
N GLY A 72 -10.34 5.48 3.25
CA GLY A 72 -10.18 5.68 1.81
C GLY A 72 -10.04 7.14 1.37
N VAL A 73 -10.22 8.14 2.24
CA VAL A 73 -10.11 9.56 1.88
C VAL A 73 -8.71 9.90 1.38
N GLU A 74 -7.66 9.54 2.12
CA GLU A 74 -6.27 9.76 1.68
C GLU A 74 -5.96 9.05 0.35
N LEU A 75 -6.60 7.89 0.09
CA LEU A 75 -6.43 7.18 -1.17
C LEU A 75 -7.12 7.87 -2.35
N LEU A 76 -8.19 8.64 -2.13
CA LEU A 76 -8.78 9.50 -3.16
C LEU A 76 -7.77 10.57 -3.62
N GLU A 77 -6.95 11.08 -2.70
CA GLU A 77 -5.96 12.12 -3.00
C GLU A 77 -4.69 11.55 -3.63
N CYS A 78 -4.17 10.43 -3.12
CA CYS A 78 -2.86 9.92 -3.52
C CYS A 78 -2.89 8.81 -4.58
N SER A 79 -4.04 8.21 -4.88
CA SER A 79 -4.16 7.10 -5.85
C SER A 79 -5.20 7.40 -6.95
N PRO A 80 -4.75 7.81 -8.15
CA PRO A 80 -5.65 8.08 -9.28
C PRO A 80 -6.52 6.88 -9.68
N VAL A 81 -6.02 5.66 -9.50
CA VAL A 81 -6.77 4.42 -9.80
C VAL A 81 -7.91 4.22 -8.80
N PHE A 82 -7.65 4.45 -7.51
CA PHE A 82 -8.67 4.35 -6.47
C PHE A 82 -9.74 5.44 -6.68
N ALA A 83 -9.33 6.68 -6.90
CA ALA A 83 -10.22 7.80 -7.16
C ALA A 83 -11.15 7.55 -8.37
N ALA A 84 -10.61 7.07 -9.48
CA ALA A 84 -11.41 6.75 -10.67
C ALA A 84 -12.45 5.67 -10.37
N ARG A 85 -12.07 4.61 -9.63
CA ARG A 85 -13.01 3.53 -9.29
C ARG A 85 -14.09 3.99 -8.31
N MET A 86 -13.75 4.85 -7.36
CA MET A 86 -14.73 5.43 -6.43
C MET A 86 -15.74 6.33 -7.15
N ALA A 87 -15.30 7.11 -8.15
CA ALA A 87 -16.20 7.90 -8.99
C ALA A 87 -17.19 7.03 -9.79
N GLU A 88 -16.74 5.88 -10.33
CA GLU A 88 -17.64 4.90 -10.95
C GLU A 88 -18.67 4.34 -9.96
N CYS A 89 -18.25 4.02 -8.73
CA CYS A 89 -19.14 3.56 -7.67
C CYS A 89 -20.18 4.62 -7.28
N GLU A 90 -19.77 5.88 -7.16
CA GLU A 90 -20.68 6.99 -6.87
C GLU A 90 -21.74 7.15 -7.95
N ALA A 91 -21.32 7.13 -9.23
CA ALA A 91 -22.25 7.20 -10.35
C ALA A 91 -23.26 6.03 -10.35
N ALA A 92 -22.80 4.82 -9.99
CA ALA A 92 -23.67 3.65 -9.89
C ALA A 92 -24.67 3.73 -8.72
N LEU A 93 -24.28 4.38 -7.61
CA LEU A 93 -25.12 4.54 -6.43
C LEU A 93 -26.10 5.72 -6.53
N ALA A 94 -25.80 6.72 -7.35
CA ALA A 94 -26.52 8.01 -7.40
C ALA A 94 -28.05 7.91 -7.59
N ALA A 95 -28.55 6.85 -8.23
CA ALA A 95 -30.00 6.64 -8.39
C ALA A 95 -30.70 6.07 -7.15
N PHE A 96 -29.94 5.60 -6.16
CA PHE A 96 -30.43 4.88 -4.98
C PHE A 96 -30.21 5.64 -3.68
N VAL A 97 -29.45 6.74 -3.69
CA VAL A 97 -29.07 7.49 -2.51
C VAL A 97 -29.12 8.99 -2.78
N ASP A 98 -29.40 9.78 -1.73
CA ASP A 98 -29.46 11.25 -1.80
C ASP A 98 -28.19 11.94 -1.27
N TRP A 99 -27.11 11.16 -1.08
CA TRP A 99 -25.82 11.63 -0.57
C TRP A 99 -24.69 11.35 -1.57
N SER A 100 -23.62 12.15 -1.51
CA SER A 100 -22.41 11.95 -2.30
C SER A 100 -21.45 10.99 -1.59
N LEU A 101 -20.96 9.98 -2.30
CA LEU A 101 -20.03 8.99 -1.76
C LEU A 101 -18.69 9.63 -1.37
N THR A 102 -18.27 10.67 -2.09
CA THR A 102 -17.05 11.43 -1.81
C THR A 102 -17.29 12.74 -1.07
N GLY A 103 -18.55 13.05 -0.73
CA GLY A 103 -18.94 14.33 -0.12
C GLY A 103 -18.67 14.44 1.38
N VAL A 104 -17.63 13.77 1.88
CA VAL A 104 -17.21 13.80 3.29
C VAL A 104 -16.61 15.14 3.69
#